data_AF-A0AAW9K5H5-F1
#
_entry.id   AF-A0AAW9K5H5-F1
#
_cell.length_a   1.000
_cell.length_b   1.000
_cell.length_c   1.000
_cell.angle_alpha   90.00
_cell.angle_beta   90.00
_cell.angle_gamma   90.00
#
_symmetry.space_group_name_H-M   'P 1'
#
loop_
_entity.id
_entity.type
_entity.pdbx_description
1 polymer ?
#
loop_
_entity_poly.entity_id
_entity_poly.type
_entity_poly.pdbx_seq_one_letter_code
_entity_poly.pdbx_strand_id
1 'polypeptide(L)' 'MAQVKQGRGYVYCIQYHIVWCVKYRRKVLFGDVDKSLKEIILKIANDNNFEISEMETYKDHIHLLIECSPQHQIP' A
#
# COMPACT_ATOMS: atom_id res chain seq x y z
N MET A 1 -1.20 -20.18 -3.02
CA MET A 1 -0.02 -20.36 -2.14
C MET A 1 0.76 -19.06 -2.15
N ALA A 2 1.19 -18.57 -1.00
CA ALA A 2 1.96 -17.33 -0.93
C ALA A 2 3.32 -17.53 -1.64
N GLN A 3 3.68 -16.62 -2.55
CA GLN A 3 4.97 -16.70 -3.24
C GLN A 3 6.07 -16.20 -2.30
N VAL A 4 7.09 -17.03 -2.11
CA VAL A 4 8.28 -16.66 -1.31
C VAL A 4 9.31 -15.94 -2.19
N LYS A 5 9.76 -14.78 -1.73
CA LYS A 5 10.82 -13.98 -2.35
C LYS A 5 12.16 -14.30 -1.66
N GLN A 6 13.26 -14.20 -2.42
CA GLN A 6 14.61 -14.48 -1.92
C GLN A 6 15.48 -13.23 -2.05
N GLY A 7 16.23 -12.92 -1.00
CA GLY A 7 17.30 -11.92 -1.00
C GLY A 7 18.66 -12.58 -0.76
N ARG A 8 19.71 -11.76 -0.62
CA ARG A 8 21.10 -12.25 -0.47
C ARG A 8 21.32 -13.15 0.75
N GLY A 9 20.56 -12.94 1.84
CA GLY A 9 20.74 -13.68 3.10
C GLY A 9 19.44 -13.96 3.84
N TYR A 10 18.30 -13.90 3.15
CA TYR A 10 16.98 -14.08 3.74
C TYR A 10 15.99 -14.56 2.69
N VAL A 11 15.05 -15.40 3.12
CA VAL A 11 13.86 -15.81 2.36
C VAL A 11 12.67 -15.23 3.08
N TYR A 12 11.76 -14.59 2.36
CA TYR A 12 10.69 -13.82 2.99
C TYR A 12 9.40 -13.90 2.18
N CYS A 13 8.29 -13.79 2.89
CA CYS A 13 6.97 -13.56 2.37
C CYS A 13 6.31 -12.57 3.34
N ILE A 14 6.52 -11.28 3.10
CA ILE A 14 6.08 -10.22 3.99
C ILE A 14 4.98 -9.44 3.28
N GLN A 15 3.82 -9.40 3.91
CA GLN A 15 2.68 -8.64 3.46
C GLN A 15 2.15 -7.81 4.63
N TYR A 16 1.82 -6.55 4.39
CA TYR A 16 1.25 -5.65 5.39
C TYR A 16 -0.11 -5.12 4.94
N HIS A 17 -1.10 -5.21 5.82
CA HIS A 17 -2.38 -4.53 5.65
C HIS A 17 -2.32 -3.17 6.34
N ILE A 18 -2.20 -2.10 5.54
CA ILE A 18 -2.09 -0.73 6.01
C ILE A 18 -3.42 -0.03 5.78
N VAL A 19 -3.95 0.59 6.83
CA VAL A 19 -5.23 1.31 6.77
C VAL A 19 -5.08 2.67 7.43
N TRP A 20 -5.53 3.72 6.76
CA TRP A 20 -5.64 5.04 7.37
C TRP A 20 -6.88 5.79 6.90
N CYS A 21 -7.30 6.75 7.73
CA CYS A 21 -8.48 7.57 7.50
C CYS A 21 -8.10 8.99 7.04
N VAL A 22 -9.00 9.63 6.31
CA VAL A 22 -8.95 11.07 6.05
C VAL A 22 -9.11 11.83 7.37
N LYS A 23 -8.47 13.00 7.47
CA LYS A 23 -8.63 13.91 8.61
C LYS A 23 -10.12 14.15 8.91
N TYR A 24 -10.51 13.92 10.17
CA TYR A 24 -11.91 13.98 10.66
C TYR A 24 -12.88 13.00 9.98
N ARG A 25 -12.39 11.93 9.34
CA ARG A 25 -13.21 10.96 8.57
C ARG A 25 -14.16 11.62 7.57
N ARG A 26 -13.69 12.71 6.94
CA ARG A 26 -14.46 13.37 5.89
C ARG A 26 -14.59 12.42 4.70
N LYS A 27 -15.82 12.29 4.20
CA LYS A 27 -16.19 11.43 3.08
C LYS A 27 -15.80 12.09 1.75
N VAL A 28 -14.50 12.22 1.46
CA VAL A 28 -13.95 12.95 0.29
C VAL A 28 -13.27 12.05 -0.74
N LEU A 29 -13.05 10.77 -0.43
CA LEU A 29 -12.43 9.81 -1.33
C LEU A 29 -13.47 9.26 -2.30
N PHE A 30 -13.80 10.04 -3.31
CA PHE A 30 -14.71 9.63 -4.39
C PHE A 30 -14.41 10.40 -5.68
N GLY A 31 -14.86 9.88 -6.82
CA GLY A 31 -14.67 10.51 -8.12
C GLY A 31 -13.20 10.67 -8.47
N ASP A 32 -12.81 11.87 -8.91
CA ASP A 32 -11.44 12.14 -9.36
C ASP A 32 -10.44 12.20 -8.20
N VAL A 33 -10.88 12.55 -6.98
CA VAL A 33 -10.02 12.53 -5.78
C VAL A 33 -9.52 11.11 -5.49
N ASP A 34 -10.40 10.12 -5.63
CA ASP A 34 -10.02 8.71 -5.46
C ASP A 34 -8.99 8.27 -6.50
N LYS A 35 -9.23 8.57 -7.78
CA LYS A 35 -8.33 8.20 -8.87
C LYS A 35 -6.95 8.81 -8.70
N SER A 36 -6.88 10.12 -8.46
CA SER A 36 -5.61 10.81 -8.27
C SER A 36 -4.86 10.30 -7.04
N LEU A 37 -5.56 9.97 -5.95
CA LEU A 37 -4.93 9.35 -4.78
C LEU A 37 -4.29 8.00 -5.14
N LYS A 38 -5.00 7.12 -5.84
CA LYS A 38 -4.49 5.81 -6.25
C LYS A 38 -3.27 5.94 -7.18
N GLU A 39 -3.30 6.87 -8.13
CA GLU A 39 -2.16 7.17 -9.00
C GLU A 39 -0.93 7.63 -8.23
N ILE A 40 -1.11 8.54 -7.26
CA ILE A 40 -0.03 9.01 -6.39
C ILE A 40 0.57 7.85 -5.58
N ILE A 41 -0.28 6.99 -5.00
CA ILE A 41 0.19 5.85 -4.20
C ILE A 41 0.96 4.85 -5.06
N LEU A 42 0.47 4.55 -6.27
CA LEU A 42 1.17 3.67 -7.21
C LEU A 42 2.54 4.26 -7.61
N LYS A 43 2.61 5.58 -7.82
CA LYS A 43 3.88 6.26 -8.08
C LYS A 43 4.83 6.14 -6.88
N ILE A 44 4.36 6.37 -5.67
CA ILE A 44 5.16 6.22 -4.44
C ILE A 44 5.67 4.79 -4.30
N ALA A 45 4.84 3.78 -4.59
CA ALA A 45 5.24 2.38 -4.56
C ALA A 45 6.38 2.07 -5.53
N ASN A 46 6.27 2.56 -6.77
CA ASN A 46 7.33 2.44 -7.77
C ASN A 46 8.61 3.15 -7.37
N ASP A 47 8.50 4.39 -6.87
CA ASP A 47 9.67 5.20 -6.47
C ASP A 47 10.40 4.57 -5.26
N ASN A 48 9.70 3.83 -4.40
CA ASN A 48 10.25 3.19 -3.20
C ASN A 48 10.50 1.68 -3.34
N ASN A 49 10.23 1.08 -4.50
CA ASN A 49 10.42 -0.36 -4.74
C ASN A 49 9.65 -1.29 -3.77
N PHE A 50 8.38 -0.96 -3.49
CA PHE A 50 7.46 -1.91 -2.87
C PHE A 50 6.27 -2.18 -3.79
N GLU A 51 5.66 -3.35 -3.61
CA GLU A 51 4.56 -3.84 -4.44
C GLU A 51 3.23 -3.64 -3.71
N ILE A 52 2.18 -3.26 -4.44
CA ILE A 52 0.83 -3.15 -3.91
C ILE A 52 0.01 -4.28 -4.50
N SER A 53 -0.31 -5.28 -3.67
CA SER A 53 -1.14 -6.42 -4.06
C SER A 53 -2.61 -6.01 -4.20
N GLU A 54 -3.10 -5.21 -3.26
CA GLU A 54 -4.49 -4.74 -3.25
C GLU A 54 -4.57 -3.28 -2.77
N MET A 55 -5.45 -2.50 -3.38
CA MET A 55 -5.69 -1.09 -3.04
C MET A 55 -7.16 -0.78 -3.14
N GLU A 56 -7.82 -0.66 -1.99
CA GLU A 56 -9.24 -0.38 -1.91
C GLU A 56 -9.51 0.87 -1.11
N THR A 57 -10.43 1.70 -1.61
CA THR A 57 -10.80 2.97 -1.00
C THR A 57 -12.27 2.96 -0.66
N TYR A 58 -12.57 3.45 0.53
CA TYR A 58 -13.91 3.84 0.93
C TYR A 58 -13.97 5.36 1.07
N LYS A 59 -15.16 5.92 1.27
CA LYS A 59 -15.39 7.38 1.22
C LYS A 59 -14.45 8.18 2.14
N ASP A 60 -14.02 7.62 3.27
CA ASP A 60 -13.27 8.29 4.32
C ASP A 60 -11.96 7.58 4.74
N HIS A 61 -11.62 6.46 4.13
CA HIS A 61 -10.41 5.69 4.45
C HIS A 61 -9.94 4.83 3.28
N ILE A 62 -8.69 4.38 3.35
CA ILE A 62 -8.06 3.54 2.33
C ILE A 62 -7.40 2.33 3.00
N HIS A 63 -7.51 1.19 2.33
CA HIS A 63 -6.86 -0.07 2.64
C HIS A 63 -5.82 -0.38 1.57
N LEU A 64 -4.59 -0.67 2.00
CA LEU A 64 -3.53 -1.19 1.16
C LEU A 64 -3.08 -2.54 1.68
N LEU A 65 -2.94 -3.50 0.77
CA LEU A 65 -2.14 -4.70 1.00
C LEU A 65 -0.83 -4.53 0.22
N ILE A 66 0.27 -4.39 0.94
CA ILE A 66 1.59 -4.18 0.33
C ILE A 66 2.51 -5.37 0.58
N GLU A 67 3.40 -5.63 -0.37
CA GLU A 67 4.54 -6.52 -0.18
C GLU A 67 5.83 -5.71 -0.29
N CYS A 68 6.70 -5.83 0.70
CA CYS A 68 7.98 -5.14 0.70
C CYS A 68 9.11 -6.03 1.24
N SER A 69 10.34 -5.64 0.97
CA SER A 69 11.51 -6.35 1.48
C SER A 69 11.66 -6.15 2.99
N PRO A 70 12.34 -7.06 3.71
CA PRO A 70 12.58 -6.91 5.16
C PRO A 70 13.41 -5.66 5.53
N GLN A 71 14.03 -4.99 4.56
CA GLN A 71 14.78 -3.75 4.75
C GLN A 71 13.86 -2.52 4.81
N HIS A 72 12.62 -2.64 4.30
CA HIS A 72 11.63 -1.58 4.44
C HIS A 72 11.13 -1.54 5.86
N GLN A 73 11.27 -0.38 6.49
CA GLN A 73 10.79 -0.14 7.84
C GLN A 73 9.45 0.61 7.77
N ILE A 74 8.46 0.08 8.48
CA ILE A 74 7.26 0.83 8.81
C ILE A 74 7.60 1.61 10.09
N PRO A 75 7.51 2.94 10.09
CA PRO A 75 7.79 3.76 11.27
C PRO A 75 6.79 3.52 12.41
#